data_AF-A0A511J0X8-F1
#
_entry.id   AF-A0A511J0X8-F1
#
_cell.length_a   1.000
_cell.length_b   1.000
_cell.length_c   1.000
_cell.angle_alpha   90.00
_cell.angle_beta   90.00
_cell.angle_gamma   90.00
#
_symmetry.space_group_name_H-M   'P 1'
#
loop_
_entity.id
_entity.type
_entity.pdbx_description
1 polymer ?
#
loop_
_entity_poly.entity_id
_entity_poly.type
_entity_poly.pdbx_seq_one_letter_code
_entity_poly.pdbx_strand_id
1 'polypeptide(L)'
;MKEKVKQLPMLPGVYLMKDHTGTVIYVGKAKKLKNRVSSYFHHSNQHTKKVRRLIHHIEDFDYVVVDTELDALLLECKLIQYYRPFYNHQMNYFSNYNYLHISNDGFSLSDTPLSKTYGPFRLYKKMPIILRILEETYQMPWLSDISLLALQTQLPEMAQLTLEQKKKEIQGLLQGRNKKLVSYLKKDKTILFKI
;
A
#
# COMPACT_ATOMS: atom_id res chain seq x y z
N MET A 1 23.77 11.57 -9.68
CA MET A 1 22.56 11.85 -8.86
C MET A 1 21.57 12.84 -9.51
N LYS A 2 21.92 14.13 -9.71
CA LYS A 2 20.97 15.18 -10.16
C LYS A 2 20.26 14.86 -11.49
N GLU A 3 20.95 14.25 -12.44
CA GLU A 3 20.38 13.86 -13.74
C GLU A 3 19.38 12.70 -13.60
N LYS A 4 19.73 11.68 -12.82
CA LYS A 4 18.86 10.54 -12.48
C LYS A 4 17.55 11.01 -11.84
N VAL A 5 17.61 12.02 -10.96
CA VAL A 5 16.40 12.64 -10.36
C VAL A 5 15.54 13.37 -11.40
N LYS A 6 16.15 14.07 -12.37
CA LYS A 6 15.39 14.80 -13.41
C LYS A 6 14.61 13.86 -14.33
N GLN A 7 15.13 12.66 -14.55
CA GLN A 7 14.53 11.60 -15.38
C GLN A 7 13.39 10.84 -14.69
N LEU A 8 13.16 11.04 -13.38
CA LEU A 8 12.08 10.37 -12.68
C LEU A 8 10.70 10.71 -13.25
N PRO A 9 9.78 9.73 -13.32
CA PRO A 9 8.44 9.97 -13.81
C PRO A 9 7.56 10.69 -12.76
N MET A 10 6.50 11.32 -13.25
CA MET A 10 5.43 11.90 -12.43
C MET A 10 4.34 10.87 -12.11
N LEU A 11 4.76 9.63 -11.82
CA LEU A 11 3.91 8.47 -11.58
C LEU A 11 4.06 7.98 -10.13
N PRO A 12 3.06 7.23 -9.61
CA PRO A 12 3.20 6.59 -8.32
C PRO A 12 4.25 5.48 -8.36
N GLY A 13 4.89 5.24 -7.22
CA GLY A 13 5.99 4.29 -7.14
C GLY A 13 6.64 4.22 -5.78
N VAL A 14 7.61 3.32 -5.67
CA VAL A 14 8.47 3.16 -4.49
C VAL A 14 9.90 3.50 -4.89
N TYR A 15 10.63 4.17 -4.01
CA TYR A 15 12.05 4.48 -4.17
C TYR A 15 12.88 3.85 -3.04
N LEU A 16 14.10 3.43 -3.37
CA LEU A 16 15.04 2.79 -2.47
C LEU A 16 16.32 3.61 -2.46
N MET A 17 16.64 4.26 -1.35
CA MET A 17 17.87 5.03 -1.18
C MET A 17 19.01 4.10 -0.75
N LYS A 18 20.19 4.30 -1.33
CA LYS A 18 21.39 3.49 -1.09
C LYS A 18 22.54 4.33 -0.59
N ASP A 19 23.41 3.73 0.23
CA ASP A 19 24.68 4.32 0.63
C ASP A 19 25.83 3.99 -0.34
N HIS A 20 27.04 4.43 0.02
CA HIS A 20 28.27 4.23 -0.77
C HIS A 20 28.62 2.75 -1.00
N THR A 21 28.10 1.83 -0.19
CA THR A 21 28.30 0.38 -0.36
C THR A 21 27.24 -0.24 -1.27
N GLY A 22 26.25 0.54 -1.71
CA GLY A 22 25.08 0.05 -2.43
C GLY A 22 23.98 -0.53 -1.54
N THR A 23 24.13 -0.46 -0.21
CA THR A 23 23.17 -1.00 0.75
C THR A 23 21.91 -0.13 0.80
N VAL A 24 20.72 -0.75 0.79
CA VAL A 24 19.44 -0.03 0.92
C VAL A 24 19.28 0.50 2.35
N ILE A 25 19.38 1.81 2.52
CA ILE A 25 19.32 2.49 3.82
C ILE A 25 17.95 3.12 4.10
N TYR A 26 17.12 3.32 3.08
CA TYR A 26 15.76 3.82 3.22
C TYR A 26 14.86 3.38 2.07
N VAL A 27 13.60 3.04 2.35
CA VAL A 27 12.56 2.81 1.35
C VAL A 27 11.38 3.74 1.63
N GLY A 28 10.82 4.34 0.57
CA GLY A 28 9.65 5.19 0.68
C GLY A 28 8.74 5.12 -0.55
N LYS A 29 7.43 5.36 -0.36
CA LYS A 29 6.47 5.51 -1.46
C LYS A 29 6.28 6.96 -1.90
N ALA A 30 5.84 7.13 -3.15
CA ALA A 30 5.51 8.43 -3.73
C ALA A 30 4.22 8.37 -4.54
N LYS A 31 3.40 9.43 -4.47
CA LYS A 31 2.32 9.68 -5.45
C LYS A 31 2.87 10.09 -6.81
N LYS A 32 3.98 10.83 -6.77
CA LYS A 32 4.74 11.31 -7.93
C LYS A 32 6.22 11.17 -7.57
N LEU A 33 6.90 10.17 -8.14
CA LEU A 33 8.30 9.85 -7.83
C LEU A 33 9.22 11.07 -7.96
N LYS A 34 9.13 11.80 -9.08
CA LYS A 34 9.95 13.00 -9.31
C LYS A 34 9.84 14.03 -8.19
N ASN A 35 8.64 14.42 -7.80
CA ASN A 35 8.43 15.39 -6.73
C ASN A 35 8.99 14.92 -5.40
N ARG A 36 8.72 13.65 -5.06
CA ARG A 36 9.10 13.10 -3.76
C ARG A 36 10.62 12.96 -3.63
N VAL A 37 11.28 12.39 -4.63
CA VAL A 37 12.74 12.21 -4.61
C VAL A 37 13.47 13.55 -4.73
N SER A 38 13.01 14.46 -5.58
CA SER A 38 13.61 15.81 -5.71
C SER A 38 13.60 16.58 -4.39
N SER A 39 12.57 16.38 -3.55
CA SER A 39 12.45 17.07 -2.26
C SER A 39 13.65 16.85 -1.31
N TYR A 40 14.32 15.69 -1.39
CA TYR A 40 15.51 15.41 -0.59
C TYR A 40 16.72 16.26 -0.98
N PHE A 41 16.81 16.67 -2.24
CA PHE A 41 17.99 17.35 -2.79
C PHE A 41 17.81 18.87 -2.94
N HIS A 42 16.59 19.38 -2.72
CA HIS A 42 16.39 20.81 -2.58
C HIS A 42 16.86 21.27 -1.19
N HIS A 43 17.68 22.33 -1.17
CA HIS A 43 18.07 22.99 0.08
C HIS A 43 16.82 23.59 0.73
N SER A 44 16.35 22.95 1.80
CA SER A 44 15.25 23.47 2.60
C SER A 44 15.65 23.47 4.07
N ASN A 45 15.43 24.61 4.73
CA ASN A 45 15.53 24.72 6.19
C ASN A 45 14.48 23.85 6.91
N GLN A 46 13.53 23.25 6.16
CA GLN A 46 12.44 22.43 6.65
C GLN A 46 12.84 20.95 6.85
N HIS A 47 14.03 20.52 6.38
CA HIS A 47 14.47 19.15 6.61
C HIS A 47 14.70 18.89 8.09
N THR A 48 14.09 17.83 8.62
CA THR A 48 14.32 17.39 10.00
C THR A 48 15.76 16.86 10.18
N LYS A 49 16.27 16.81 11.41
CA LYS A 49 17.60 16.23 11.71
C LYS A 49 17.77 14.81 11.13
N LYS A 50 16.72 13.98 11.21
CA LYS A 50 16.70 12.64 10.62
C LYS A 50 16.87 12.67 9.10
N VAL A 51 16.09 13.52 8.42
CA VAL A 51 16.14 13.63 6.95
C VAL A 51 17.49 14.14 6.48
N ARG A 52 18.09 15.12 7.18
CA ARG A 52 19.45 15.58 6.86
C ARG A 52 20.49 14.48 7.00
N ARG A 53 20.43 13.68 8.07
CA ARG A 53 21.31 12.51 8.25
C ARG A 53 21.11 11.49 7.15
N LEU A 54 19.85 11.18 6.79
CA LEU A 54 19.55 10.30 5.67
C LEU A 54 20.21 10.83 4.39
N ILE A 55 19.93 12.09 4.01
CA ILE A 55 20.48 12.72 2.79
C ILE A 55 22.01 12.63 2.75
N HIS A 56 22.68 12.85 3.88
CA HIS A 56 24.14 12.77 3.97
C HIS A 56 24.71 11.38 3.62
N HIS A 57 23.93 10.31 3.79
CA HIS A 57 24.36 8.95 3.47
C HIS A 57 23.83 8.46 2.11
N ILE A 58 23.06 9.26 1.35
CA ILE A 58 22.54 8.84 0.06
C ILE A 58 23.61 9.02 -1.02
N GLU A 59 24.06 7.91 -1.60
CA GLU A 59 24.97 7.88 -2.75
C GLU A 59 24.29 7.44 -4.05
N ASP A 60 23.22 6.63 -3.96
CA ASP A 60 22.38 6.28 -5.11
C ASP A 60 20.92 6.03 -4.68
N PHE A 61 20.02 5.88 -5.65
CA PHE A 61 18.68 5.37 -5.40
C PHE A 61 18.12 4.57 -6.58
N ASP A 62 17.26 3.61 -6.31
CA ASP A 62 16.43 2.94 -7.33
C ASP A 62 14.96 3.31 -7.17
N TYR A 63 14.15 2.99 -8.17
CA TYR A 63 12.71 3.14 -8.08
C TYR A 63 11.96 2.08 -8.88
N VAL A 64 10.72 1.83 -8.46
CA VAL A 64 9.75 0.98 -9.16
C VAL A 64 8.49 1.80 -9.38
N VAL A 65 8.09 1.94 -10.64
CA VAL A 65 6.80 2.55 -11.02
C VAL A 65 5.71 1.53 -10.83
N VAL A 66 4.56 1.97 -10.34
CA VAL A 66 3.36 1.14 -10.18
C VAL A 66 2.15 1.87 -10.75
N ASP A 67 1.05 1.14 -10.90
CA ASP A 67 -0.18 1.68 -11.51
C ASP A 67 -0.93 2.61 -10.54
N THR A 68 -0.84 2.38 -9.22
CA THR A 68 -1.62 3.13 -8.21
C THR A 68 -0.86 3.48 -6.93
N GLU A 69 -1.40 4.42 -6.15
CA GLU A 69 -0.89 4.74 -4.81
C GLU A 69 -1.01 3.58 -3.81
N LEU A 70 -2.00 2.70 -4.00
CA LEU A 70 -2.18 1.51 -3.16
C LEU A 70 -1.08 0.50 -3.45
N ASP A 71 -0.77 0.24 -4.72
CA ASP A 71 0.33 -0.64 -5.11
C ASP A 71 1.67 -0.15 -4.54
N ALA A 72 1.88 1.17 -4.57
CA ALA A 72 3.09 1.77 -4.02
C ALA A 72 3.19 1.55 -2.50
N LEU A 73 2.06 1.61 -1.79
CA LEU A 73 2.01 1.34 -0.36
C LEU A 73 2.31 -0.14 -0.05
N LEU A 74 1.67 -1.07 -0.77
CA LEU A 74 1.85 -2.51 -0.55
C LEU A 74 3.31 -2.92 -0.85
N LEU A 75 3.86 -2.41 -1.96
CA LEU A 75 5.24 -2.69 -2.35
C LEU A 75 6.24 -2.07 -1.36
N GLU A 76 6.02 -0.84 -0.88
CA GLU A 76 6.86 -0.21 0.15
C GLU A 76 6.91 -1.08 1.41
N CYS A 77 5.76 -1.50 1.92
CA CYS A 77 5.68 -2.36 3.10
C CYS A 77 6.49 -3.66 2.90
N LYS A 78 6.34 -4.32 1.75
CA LYS A 78 7.08 -5.55 1.42
C LYS A 78 8.58 -5.31 1.38
N LEU A 79 9.04 -4.24 0.72
CA LEU A 79 10.46 -3.93 0.59
C LEU A 79 11.10 -3.52 1.91
N ILE A 80 10.36 -2.82 2.79
CA ILE A 80 10.86 -2.49 4.12
C ILE A 80 11.01 -3.75 4.99
N GLN A 81 10.08 -4.69 4.89
CA GLN A 81 10.20 -5.97 5.58
C GLN A 81 11.39 -6.79 5.07
N TYR A 82 11.63 -6.76 3.76
CA TYR A 82 12.72 -7.49 3.11
C TYR A 82 14.10 -6.89 3.45
N TYR A 83 14.28 -5.58 3.24
CA TYR A 83 15.58 -4.91 3.42
C TYR A 83 15.87 -4.47 4.86
N ARG A 84 14.85 -4.35 5.71
CA ARG A 84 14.94 -3.79 7.08
C ARG A 84 15.84 -2.54 7.18
N PRO A 85 15.61 -1.49 6.36
CA PRO A 85 16.57 -0.39 6.21
C PRO A 85 16.73 0.40 7.51
N PHE A 86 17.95 0.83 7.81
CA PHE A 86 18.29 1.54 9.05
C PHE A 86 17.41 2.78 9.30
N TYR A 87 17.19 3.63 8.28
CA TYR A 87 16.43 4.87 8.44
C TYR A 87 14.90 4.67 8.45
N ASN A 88 14.40 3.46 8.17
CA ASN A 88 12.98 3.14 8.32
C ASN A 88 12.57 2.90 9.79
N HIS A 89 13.46 3.09 10.78
CA HIS A 89 13.33 2.81 12.24
C HIS A 89 11.94 2.92 12.92
N GLN A 90 11.02 3.80 12.50
CA GLN A 90 9.64 3.84 13.03
C GLN A 90 8.77 2.67 12.54
N MET A 91 9.24 1.98 11.50
CA MET A 91 8.68 0.81 10.83
C MET A 91 9.39 -0.50 11.25
N ASN A 92 10.42 -0.41 12.11
CA ASN A 92 11.12 -1.57 12.68
C ASN A 92 10.45 -2.11 13.95
N TYR A 93 9.58 -1.32 14.59
CA TYR A 93 8.75 -1.76 15.71
C TYR A 93 7.36 -2.15 15.19
N PHE A 94 6.96 -3.38 15.48
CA PHE A 94 5.69 -3.99 15.06
C PHE A 94 4.44 -3.28 15.60
N SER A 95 4.58 -2.33 16.53
CA SER A 95 3.48 -1.72 17.31
C SER A 95 2.50 -0.82 16.53
N ASN A 96 2.67 -0.64 15.21
CA ASN A 96 1.77 0.17 14.38
C ASN A 96 1.28 -0.53 13.11
N TYR A 97 1.44 -1.86 13.03
CA TYR A 97 1.01 -2.63 11.88
C TYR A 97 -0.13 -3.56 12.23
N ASN A 98 -1.09 -3.65 11.32
CA ASN A 98 -2.15 -4.63 11.38
C ASN A 98 -1.98 -5.65 10.27
N TYR A 99 -2.25 -6.90 10.60
CA TYR A 99 -2.28 -8.02 9.71
C TYR A 99 -3.74 -8.44 9.58
N LEU A 100 -4.24 -8.43 8.35
CA LEU A 100 -5.58 -8.86 8.00
C LEU A 100 -5.61 -10.38 7.95
N HIS A 101 -6.47 -10.98 8.74
CA HIS A 101 -6.85 -12.38 8.63
C HIS A 101 -8.22 -12.47 7.93
N ILE A 102 -8.35 -13.43 7.02
CA ILE A 102 -9.59 -13.68 6.29
C ILE A 102 -10.10 -15.06 6.71
N SER A 103 -11.20 -15.11 7.46
CA SER A 103 -11.86 -16.35 7.86
C SER A 103 -13.13 -16.59 7.03
N ASN A 104 -13.88 -17.65 7.38
CA ASN A 104 -15.21 -17.89 6.81
C ASN A 104 -16.26 -16.91 7.35
N ASP A 105 -16.01 -16.37 8.55
CA ASP A 105 -16.98 -15.61 9.33
C ASP A 105 -16.69 -14.10 9.34
N GLY A 106 -15.57 -13.67 8.74
CA GLY A 106 -15.25 -12.25 8.65
C GLY A 106 -13.79 -11.92 8.36
N PHE A 107 -13.53 -10.62 8.41
CA PHE A 107 -12.20 -10.05 8.45
C PHE A 107 -11.80 -9.71 9.89
N SER A 108 -10.59 -10.09 10.30
CA SER A 108 -10.03 -9.67 11.59
C SER A 108 -8.65 -9.06 11.43
N LEU A 109 -8.30 -8.14 12.33
CA LEU A 109 -6.99 -7.49 12.37
C LEU A 109 -6.21 -8.00 13.57
N SER A 110 -4.96 -8.36 13.35
CA SER A 110 -4.00 -8.69 14.40
C SER A 110 -2.83 -7.72 14.37
N ASP A 111 -2.32 -7.36 15.53
CA ASP A 111 -1.06 -6.62 15.70
C ASP A 111 0.18 -7.52 15.53
N THR A 112 -0.01 -8.83 15.43
CA THR A 112 1.04 -9.83 15.25
C THR A 112 0.87 -10.60 13.94
N PRO A 113 1.98 -10.95 13.26
CA PRO A 113 1.93 -11.80 12.08
C PRO A 113 1.59 -13.24 12.48
N LEU A 114 0.34 -13.64 12.31
CA LEU A 114 -0.11 -15.03 12.47
C LEU A 114 0.02 -15.79 11.14
N SER A 115 0.00 -17.13 11.20
CA SER A 115 -0.13 -17.96 10.00
C SER A 115 -1.37 -17.57 9.20
N LYS A 116 -1.25 -17.40 7.88
CA LYS A 116 -2.33 -16.98 6.97
C LYS A 116 -2.86 -15.54 7.18
N THR A 117 -1.98 -14.62 7.55
CA THR A 117 -2.33 -13.18 7.60
C THR A 117 -1.69 -12.38 6.46
N TYR A 118 -2.36 -11.29 6.08
CA TYR A 118 -1.96 -10.37 5.00
C TYR A 118 -1.58 -9.03 5.61
N GLY A 119 -0.49 -8.42 5.14
CA GLY A 119 0.01 -7.17 5.72
C GLY A 119 1.49 -7.00 5.43
N PRO A 120 2.16 -6.03 6.07
CA PRO A 120 1.71 -5.24 7.23
C PRO A 120 0.98 -3.95 6.80
N PHE A 121 -0.21 -3.71 7.32
CA PHE A 121 -0.99 -2.50 7.03
C PHE A 121 -0.78 -1.43 8.10
N ARG A 122 -0.21 -0.28 7.70
CA ARG A 122 0.04 0.87 8.58
C ARG A 122 -1.20 1.74 8.83
N LEU A 123 -2.25 1.55 8.04
CA LEU A 123 -3.42 2.44 8.00
C LEU A 123 -4.53 2.00 8.97
N TYR A 124 -4.25 1.77 10.26
CA TYR A 124 -5.25 1.31 11.24
C TYR A 124 -6.58 2.09 11.14
N LYS A 125 -6.49 3.43 11.11
CA LYS A 125 -7.67 4.31 11.03
C LYS A 125 -8.48 4.17 9.74
N LYS A 126 -7.88 3.69 8.65
CA LYS A 126 -8.58 3.48 7.36
C LYS A 126 -8.92 2.02 7.10
N MET A 127 -8.40 1.06 7.89
CA MET A 127 -8.70 -0.36 7.72
C MET A 127 -10.20 -0.64 7.77
N PRO A 128 -11.00 -0.10 8.72
CA PRO A 128 -12.44 -0.36 8.74
C PRO A 128 -13.15 0.00 7.42
N ILE A 129 -12.74 1.12 6.80
CA ILE A 129 -13.30 1.58 5.52
C ILE A 129 -12.87 0.63 4.39
N ILE A 130 -11.59 0.23 4.37
CA ILE A 130 -11.08 -0.70 3.35
C ILE A 130 -11.76 -2.06 3.46
N LEU A 131 -11.93 -2.59 4.69
CA LEU A 131 -12.63 -3.83 4.94
C LEU A 131 -14.06 -3.75 4.43
N ARG A 132 -14.78 -2.67 4.76
CA ARG A 132 -16.13 -2.44 4.25
C ARG A 132 -16.20 -2.42 2.72
N ILE A 133 -15.28 -1.74 2.05
CA ILE A 133 -15.21 -1.73 0.58
C ILE A 133 -14.98 -3.14 0.04
N LEU A 134 -14.09 -3.93 0.66
CA LEU A 134 -13.86 -5.31 0.27
C LEU A 134 -15.09 -6.19 0.50
N GLU A 135 -15.79 -6.01 1.63
CA GLU A 135 -17.01 -6.73 1.94
C GLU A 135 -18.09 -6.47 0.89
N GLU A 136 -18.36 -5.20 0.58
CA GLU A 136 -19.35 -4.76 -0.40
C GLU A 136 -18.96 -5.17 -1.83
N THR A 137 -17.70 -4.94 -2.24
CA THR A 137 -17.22 -5.26 -3.60
C THR A 137 -17.28 -6.76 -3.88
N TYR A 138 -16.88 -7.58 -2.92
CA TYR A 138 -16.87 -9.04 -3.09
C TYR A 138 -18.16 -9.72 -2.62
N GLN A 139 -19.16 -8.96 -2.18
CA GLN A 139 -20.44 -9.46 -1.67
C GLN A 139 -20.22 -10.60 -0.67
N MET A 140 -19.51 -10.29 0.41
CA MET A 140 -19.16 -11.28 1.42
C MET A 140 -20.41 -11.79 2.13
N PRO A 141 -20.46 -13.08 2.52
CA PRO A 141 -21.67 -13.73 3.01
C PRO A 141 -22.15 -13.19 4.37
N TRP A 142 -21.31 -12.44 5.08
CA TRP A 142 -21.63 -11.80 6.36
C TRP A 142 -22.16 -10.37 6.21
N LEU A 143 -22.38 -9.88 4.99
CA LEU A 143 -23.12 -8.63 4.77
C LEU A 143 -24.59 -8.82 5.17
N SER A 144 -25.26 -7.73 5.53
CA SER A 144 -26.70 -7.78 5.76
C SER A 144 -27.47 -8.08 4.47
N ASP A 145 -28.57 -8.82 4.59
CA ASP A 145 -29.41 -9.22 3.44
C ASP A 145 -29.84 -8.02 2.59
N ILE A 146 -30.16 -6.89 3.22
CA ILE A 146 -30.53 -5.64 2.55
C ILE A 146 -29.37 -5.11 1.67
N SER A 147 -28.14 -5.14 2.19
CA SER A 147 -26.97 -4.69 1.44
C SER A 147 -26.66 -5.64 0.28
N LEU A 148 -26.79 -6.95 0.51
CA LEU A 148 -26.57 -7.97 -0.50
C LEU A 148 -27.55 -7.82 -1.66
N LEU A 149 -28.85 -7.63 -1.37
CA LEU A 149 -29.89 -7.38 -2.37
C LEU A 149 -29.58 -6.14 -3.21
N ALA A 150 -29.21 -5.03 -2.58
CA ALA A 150 -28.85 -3.81 -3.29
C ALA A 150 -27.62 -4.00 -4.19
N LEU A 151 -26.58 -4.67 -3.69
CA LEU A 151 -25.32 -4.88 -4.43
C LEU A 151 -25.46 -5.89 -5.57
N GLN A 152 -26.30 -6.91 -5.43
CA GLN A 152 -26.57 -7.88 -6.51
C GLN A 152 -27.22 -7.21 -7.73
N THR A 153 -28.07 -6.22 -7.51
CA THR A 153 -28.66 -5.45 -8.62
C THR A 153 -27.64 -4.59 -9.36
N GLN A 154 -26.59 -4.13 -8.66
CA GLN A 154 -25.57 -3.24 -9.22
C GLN A 154 -24.35 -4.00 -9.78
N LEU A 155 -24.03 -5.17 -9.21
CA LEU A 155 -22.84 -5.98 -9.50
C LEU A 155 -23.18 -7.49 -9.55
N PRO A 156 -23.93 -7.95 -10.55
CA PRO A 156 -24.38 -9.35 -10.60
C PRO A 156 -23.22 -10.34 -10.77
N GLU A 157 -22.09 -9.91 -11.35
CA GLU A 157 -20.91 -10.73 -11.62
C GLU A 157 -20.23 -11.27 -10.36
N MET A 158 -20.26 -10.52 -9.25
CA MET A 158 -19.63 -10.93 -7.99
C MET A 158 -20.45 -11.94 -7.21
N ALA A 159 -21.77 -12.03 -7.49
CA ALA A 159 -22.66 -13.02 -6.89
C ALA A 159 -22.35 -14.45 -7.36
N GLN A 160 -21.73 -14.60 -8.54
CA GLN A 160 -21.43 -15.88 -9.18
C GLN A 160 -20.16 -16.57 -8.64
N LEU A 161 -19.34 -15.83 -7.88
CA LEU A 161 -18.09 -16.36 -7.33
C LEU A 161 -18.32 -17.08 -5.99
N THR A 162 -17.66 -18.22 -5.81
CA THR A 162 -17.62 -18.90 -4.51
C THR A 162 -16.84 -18.09 -3.48
N LEU A 163 -17.09 -18.33 -2.18
CA LEU A 163 -16.35 -17.68 -1.10
C LEU A 163 -14.83 -17.88 -1.24
N GLU A 164 -14.39 -19.08 -1.65
CA GLU A 164 -12.96 -19.36 -1.85
C GLU A 164 -12.38 -18.61 -3.06
N GLN A 165 -13.14 -18.44 -4.14
CA GLN A 165 -12.72 -17.61 -5.28
C GLN A 165 -12.62 -16.14 -4.89
N LYS A 166 -13.61 -15.61 -4.15
CA LYS A 166 -13.61 -14.25 -3.60
C LYS A 166 -12.39 -14.01 -2.71
N LYS A 167 -12.13 -14.93 -1.77
CA LYS A 167 -10.93 -14.89 -0.93
C LYS A 167 -9.66 -14.89 -1.78
N LYS A 168 -9.54 -15.76 -2.78
CA LYS A 168 -8.36 -15.80 -3.66
C LYS A 168 -8.14 -14.49 -4.43
N GLU A 169 -9.21 -13.82 -4.86
CA GLU A 169 -9.10 -12.51 -5.51
C GLU A 169 -8.68 -11.40 -4.54
N ILE A 170 -9.24 -11.38 -3.33
CA ILE A 170 -8.85 -10.45 -2.25
C ILE A 170 -7.39 -10.71 -1.85
N GLN A 171 -6.98 -11.98 -1.73
CA GLN A 171 -5.60 -12.36 -1.47
C GLN A 171 -4.67 -11.87 -2.57
N GLY A 172 -5.04 -12.07 -3.84
CA GLY A 172 -4.31 -11.53 -4.98
C GLY A 172 -4.17 -10.01 -4.89
N LEU A 173 -5.24 -9.31 -4.49
CA LEU A 173 -5.23 -7.86 -4.33
C LEU A 173 -4.30 -7.40 -3.21
N LEU A 174 -4.41 -7.99 -2.03
CA LEU A 174 -3.60 -7.63 -0.86
C LEU A 174 -2.12 -7.96 -1.06
N GLN A 175 -1.81 -8.91 -1.96
CA GLN A 175 -0.45 -9.25 -2.38
C GLN A 175 0.05 -8.40 -3.56
N GLY A 176 -0.73 -7.42 -4.05
CA GLY A 176 -0.39 -6.58 -5.20
C GLY A 176 -0.42 -7.30 -6.55
N ARG A 177 -1.12 -8.43 -6.64
CA ARG A 177 -1.26 -9.28 -7.84
C ARG A 177 -2.58 -9.06 -8.61
N ASN A 178 -3.57 -8.36 -8.06
CA ASN A 178 -4.90 -8.22 -8.66
C ASN A 178 -5.24 -6.75 -9.01
N LYS A 179 -5.49 -6.49 -10.29
CA LYS A 179 -5.82 -5.17 -10.86
C LYS A 179 -7.32 -4.81 -10.82
N LYS A 180 -8.22 -5.72 -10.43
CA LYS A 180 -9.70 -5.53 -10.52
C LYS A 180 -10.26 -4.41 -9.65
N LEU A 181 -9.78 -4.23 -8.42
CA LEU A 181 -10.29 -3.17 -7.54
C LEU A 181 -9.89 -1.78 -8.03
N VAL A 182 -8.79 -1.67 -8.78
CA VAL A 182 -8.37 -0.44 -9.45
C VAL A 182 -9.30 -0.10 -10.61
N SER A 183 -9.77 -1.09 -11.39
CA SER A 183 -10.83 -0.85 -12.40
C SER A 183 -12.16 -0.47 -11.77
N TYR A 184 -12.47 -0.99 -10.58
CA TYR A 184 -13.70 -0.69 -9.85
C TYR A 184 -13.69 0.73 -9.25
N LEU A 185 -12.60 1.11 -8.59
CA LEU A 185 -12.37 2.47 -8.07
C LEU A 185 -12.25 3.54 -9.18
N LYS A 186 -11.97 3.15 -10.44
CA LYS A 186 -12.02 4.04 -11.61
C LYS A 186 -13.45 4.30 -12.10
N LYS A 187 -14.40 3.39 -11.86
CA LYS A 187 -15.81 3.55 -12.24
C LYS A 187 -16.56 4.44 -11.24
N ASP A 188 -16.21 4.38 -9.96
CA ASP A 188 -16.90 5.13 -8.91
C ASP A 188 -16.15 6.44 -8.55
N LYS A 189 -16.45 7.51 -9.29
CA LYS A 189 -15.84 8.86 -9.11
C LYS A 189 -16.23 9.53 -7.79
N THR A 190 -17.18 8.97 -7.05
CA THR A 190 -17.80 9.60 -5.87
C THR A 190 -16.91 9.51 -4.61
N ILE A 191 -15.97 8.56 -4.56
CA ILE A 191 -15.19 8.26 -3.34
C ILE A 191 -13.84 9.02 -3.31
N LEU A 192 -13.40 9.61 -4.42
CA LEU A 192 -12.04 10.16 -4.55
C LEU A 192 -11.87 11.67 -4.26
N PHE A 193 -12.93 12.39 -3.90
CA PHE A 193 -12.83 13.81 -3.52
C PHE A 193 -13.36 14.08 -2.10
N LYS A 194 -12.56 13.64 -1.12
CA LYS A 194 -12.38 14.31 0.18
C LYS A 194 -11.23 13.58 0.88
N ILE A 195 -10.01 14.12 0.74
CA ILE A 195 -8.86 14.15 1.68
C ILE A 195 -7.64 14.66 0.90
#